data_AF-A0A7Y4MES1-F1
#
_entry.id   AF-A0A7Y4MES1-F1
#
_cell.length_a   1.000
_cell.length_b   1.000
_cell.length_c   1.000
_cell.angle_alpha   90.00
_cell.angle_beta   90.00
_cell.angle_gamma   90.00
#
_symmetry.space_group_name_H-M   'P 1'
#
loop_
_entity.id
_entity.type
_entity.pdbx_description
1 polymer ?
#
loop_
_entity_poly.entity_id
_entity_poly.type
_entity_poly.pdbx_seq_one_letter_code
_entity_poly.pdbx_strand_id
1 'polypeptide(L)'
;MKFYWERETSTGVCSLGAVPGSYDSHPLISNLLIDYIPRLVGNPRISVAFTLAFSSSISGEIEFPSKVGPELAAGVQRLLEPTAVSVTPIDLEPSQFTYGENVFVLNYASDTQPEVTWAGFDSPRCIGLNLTDMSDSFSAQYRNEVLSVPTNAGLFATMNNLGQFSHEPFIAVAVMLSEDYDVGTIRLPKGTLLDENLRRVGMLLQTCGMNLELQP
;
A
#
# COMPACT_ATOMS: atom_id res chain seq x y z
N MET A 1 -8.03 5.93 -14.95
CA MET A 1 -6.79 6.43 -14.35
C MET A 1 -5.59 5.66 -14.89
N LYS A 2 -4.55 6.36 -15.35
CA LYS A 2 -3.29 5.74 -15.77
C LYS A 2 -2.25 5.87 -14.67
N PHE A 3 -1.67 4.75 -14.25
CA PHE A 3 -0.64 4.72 -13.23
C PHE A 3 0.76 4.66 -13.84
N TYR A 4 1.72 5.24 -13.13
CA TYR A 4 3.14 5.17 -13.46
C TYR A 4 3.97 5.09 -12.19
N TRP A 5 5.03 4.28 -12.23
CA TRP A 5 5.94 4.09 -11.11
C TRP A 5 7.31 4.64 -11.48
N GLU A 6 7.82 5.55 -10.65
CA GLU A 6 9.21 5.96 -10.68
C GLU A 6 9.90 5.34 -9.45
N ARG A 7 10.72 4.32 -9.71
CA ARG A 7 11.45 3.60 -8.64
C ARG A 7 12.31 4.55 -7.80
N GLU A 8 12.96 5.49 -8.46
CA GLU A 8 13.80 6.52 -7.86
C GLU A 8 13.65 7.80 -8.68
N THR A 9 13.12 8.84 -8.05
CA THR A 9 13.03 10.18 -8.65
C THR A 9 14.39 10.89 -8.59
N SER A 10 14.50 12.03 -9.26
CA SER A 10 15.69 12.89 -9.17
C SER A 10 16.05 13.36 -7.75
N THR A 11 15.13 13.26 -6.79
CA THR A 11 15.34 13.61 -5.38
C THR A 11 15.62 12.41 -4.48
N GLY A 12 15.78 11.21 -5.05
CA GLY A 12 16.13 9.99 -4.31
C GLY A 12 14.96 9.32 -3.56
N VAL A 13 13.72 9.61 -3.94
CA VAL A 13 12.52 8.98 -3.34
C VAL A 13 11.83 8.05 -4.36
N CYS A 14 11.08 7.07 -3.89
CA CYS A 14 10.17 6.29 -4.73
C CYS A 14 8.85 7.04 -4.90
N SER A 15 8.27 7.01 -6.11
CA SER A 15 7.01 7.70 -6.42
C SER A 15 6.01 6.80 -7.14
N LEU A 16 4.81 6.69 -6.59
CA LEU A 16 3.63 6.14 -7.24
C LEU A 16 2.78 7.29 -7.77
N GLY A 17 2.74 7.46 -9.08
CA GLY A 17 2.00 8.52 -9.74
C GLY A 17 0.73 8.06 -10.44
N ALA A 18 -0.27 8.94 -10.48
CA ALA A 18 -1.53 8.74 -11.17
C ALA A 18 -1.89 9.93 -12.08
N VAL A 19 -2.27 9.62 -13.32
CA VAL A 19 -2.82 10.59 -14.28
C VAL A 19 -4.31 10.28 -14.45
N PRO A 20 -5.21 11.22 -14.11
CA PRO A 20 -6.65 11.03 -14.31
C PRO A 20 -6.96 10.99 -15.82
N GLY A 21 -7.82 10.05 -16.21
CA GLY A 21 -8.43 10.00 -17.52
C GLY A 21 -9.75 10.79 -17.57
N SER A 22 -10.47 10.71 -18.69
CA SER A 22 -11.64 11.56 -18.95
C SER A 22 -12.81 11.35 -17.99
N TYR A 23 -12.92 10.18 -17.36
CA TYR A 23 -14.01 9.87 -16.43
C TYR A 23 -13.58 9.97 -14.96
N ASP A 24 -12.27 9.98 -14.68
CA ASP A 24 -11.71 10.06 -13.34
C ASP A 24 -11.93 11.43 -12.70
N SER A 25 -11.95 11.44 -11.37
CA SER A 25 -11.76 12.68 -10.63
C SER A 25 -10.27 13.07 -10.61
N HIS A 26 -10.00 14.36 -10.48
CA HIS A 26 -8.63 14.85 -10.34
C HIS A 26 -8.17 14.68 -8.89
N PRO A 27 -7.16 13.83 -8.61
CA PRO A 27 -6.63 13.72 -7.25
C PRO A 27 -5.95 15.03 -6.85
N LEU A 28 -6.16 15.47 -5.62
CA LEU A 28 -5.49 16.66 -5.06
C LEU A 28 -3.97 16.47 -5.03
N ILE A 29 -3.53 15.23 -4.81
CA ILE A 29 -2.12 14.83 -4.80
C ILE A 29 -1.95 13.71 -5.82
N SER A 30 -1.21 13.99 -6.88
CA SER A 30 -1.04 13.03 -7.98
C SER A 30 0.05 11.99 -7.74
N ASN A 31 0.89 12.18 -6.71
CA ASN A 31 2.05 11.34 -6.42
C ASN A 31 2.12 10.96 -4.94
N LEU A 32 2.06 9.66 -4.64
CA LEU A 32 2.43 9.11 -3.33
C LEU A 32 3.93 8.89 -3.33
N LEU A 33 4.62 9.64 -2.47
CA LEU A 33 6.06 9.62 -2.31
C LEU A 33 6.44 8.75 -1.10
N ILE A 34 7.52 7.99 -1.24
CA ILE A 34 8.08 7.12 -0.20
C ILE A 34 9.59 7.36 -0.18
N ASP A 35 10.13 7.82 0.95
CA ASP A 35 11.57 8.05 1.13
C ASP A 35 12.30 6.75 1.50
N TYR A 36 12.16 5.81 0.58
CA TYR A 36 12.78 4.49 0.57
C TYR A 36 12.75 4.02 -0.88
N ILE A 37 13.83 3.42 -1.37
CA ILE A 37 13.91 2.86 -2.71
C ILE A 37 13.78 1.34 -2.59
N PRO A 38 12.61 0.75 -2.93
CA PRO A 38 12.44 -0.69 -2.84
C PRO A 38 13.42 -1.44 -3.74
N ARG A 39 14.03 -2.50 -3.21
CA ARG A 39 14.95 -3.37 -3.96
C ARG A 39 14.18 -4.39 -4.77
N LEU A 40 13.13 -4.97 -4.17
CA LEU A 40 12.22 -5.95 -4.76
C LEU A 40 10.78 -5.47 -4.55
N VAL A 41 10.02 -5.39 -5.64
CA VAL A 41 8.55 -5.27 -5.59
C VAL A 41 7.95 -5.94 -6.82
N GLY A 42 7.13 -6.96 -6.61
CA GLY A 42 6.39 -7.63 -7.66
C GLY A 42 5.26 -6.76 -8.22
N ASN A 43 4.97 -6.95 -9.51
CA ASN A 43 3.89 -6.23 -10.21
C ASN A 43 2.53 -6.28 -9.49
N PRO A 44 2.10 -7.42 -8.88
CA PRO A 44 0.84 -7.44 -8.13
C PRO A 44 0.85 -6.49 -6.94
N ARG A 45 1.93 -6.44 -6.15
CA ARG A 45 2.04 -5.57 -4.98
C ARG A 45 2.08 -4.09 -5.37
N ILE A 46 2.80 -3.73 -6.43
CA ILE A 46 2.80 -2.37 -6.99
C ILE A 46 1.37 -1.95 -7.39
N SER A 47 0.65 -2.83 -8.09
CA SER A 47 -0.70 -2.54 -8.60
C SER A 47 -1.74 -2.41 -7.47
N VAL A 48 -1.61 -3.24 -6.44
CA VAL A 48 -2.40 -3.10 -5.21
C VAL A 48 -2.09 -1.77 -4.52
N ALA A 49 -0.81 -1.39 -4.40
CA ALA A 49 -0.42 -0.12 -3.80
C ALA A 49 -1.00 1.08 -4.56
N PHE A 50 -0.98 1.09 -5.90
CA PHE A 50 -1.65 2.11 -6.70
C PHE A 50 -3.14 2.19 -6.41
N THR A 51 -3.83 1.05 -6.42
CA THR A 51 -5.27 0.99 -6.19
C THR A 51 -5.62 1.56 -4.81
N LEU A 52 -4.86 1.19 -3.78
CA LEU A 52 -5.08 1.66 -2.41
C LEU A 52 -4.77 3.14 -2.24
N ALA A 53 -3.67 3.64 -2.82
CA ALA A 53 -3.28 5.03 -2.71
C ALA A 53 -4.29 5.99 -3.36
N PHE A 54 -4.88 5.57 -4.49
CA PHE A 54 -5.72 6.43 -5.33
C PHE A 54 -7.20 6.00 -5.36
N SER A 55 -7.65 5.07 -4.52
CA SER A 55 -8.99 4.46 -4.55
C SER A 55 -10.13 5.46 -4.68
N SER A 56 -10.07 6.54 -3.89
CA SER A 56 -11.05 7.64 -3.88
C SER A 56 -11.21 8.38 -5.22
N SER A 57 -10.17 8.36 -6.06
CA SER A 57 -10.10 9.18 -7.27
C SER A 57 -10.33 8.39 -8.56
N ILE A 58 -10.28 7.06 -8.49
CA ILE A 58 -10.39 6.15 -9.62
C ILE A 58 -11.84 6.01 -10.09
N SER A 59 -12.05 6.09 -11.40
CA SER A 59 -13.29 5.63 -12.03
C SER A 59 -13.08 5.29 -13.52
N GLY A 60 -13.91 4.40 -14.08
CA GLY A 60 -13.77 4.01 -15.49
C GLY A 60 -12.55 3.12 -15.73
N GLU A 61 -11.76 3.39 -16.77
CA GLU A 61 -10.65 2.52 -17.15
C GLU A 61 -9.41 2.75 -16.28
N ILE A 62 -8.80 1.69 -15.76
CA ILE A 62 -7.56 1.71 -14.98
C ILE A 62 -6.45 1.10 -15.83
N GLU A 63 -5.36 1.82 -16.05
CA GLU A 63 -4.19 1.34 -16.77
C GLU A 63 -3.00 1.20 -15.80
N PHE A 64 -2.59 -0.03 -15.49
CA PHE A 64 -1.41 -0.31 -14.66
C PHE A 64 -0.09 -0.23 -15.46
N PRO A 65 1.07 0.02 -14.81
CA PRO A 65 2.36 0.06 -15.50
C PRO A 65 2.81 -1.29 -16.06
N SER A 66 2.19 -2.37 -15.61
CA SER A 66 2.47 -3.74 -16.02
C SER A 66 1.16 -4.52 -16.06
N LYS A 67 1.13 -5.63 -16.81
CA LYS A 67 -0.05 -6.49 -16.87
C LYS A 67 -0.35 -7.09 -15.50
N VAL A 68 -1.63 -7.21 -15.19
CA VAL A 68 -2.13 -7.78 -13.93
C VAL A 68 -2.91 -9.06 -14.18
N GLY A 69 -2.86 -10.02 -13.25
CA GLY A 69 -3.66 -11.24 -13.33
C GLY A 69 -5.16 -10.98 -13.16
N PRO A 70 -6.02 -11.92 -13.58
CA PRO A 70 -7.47 -11.77 -13.50
C PRO A 70 -7.98 -11.68 -12.06
N GLU A 71 -7.31 -12.34 -11.10
CA GLU A 71 -7.67 -12.30 -9.68
C GLU A 71 -7.48 -10.89 -9.10
N LEU A 72 -6.35 -10.25 -9.43
CA LEU A 72 -6.07 -8.89 -9.02
C LEU A 72 -7.05 -7.90 -9.67
N ALA A 73 -7.33 -8.06 -10.97
CA ALA A 73 -8.31 -7.23 -11.66
C ALA A 73 -9.71 -7.31 -11.00
N ALA A 74 -10.16 -8.52 -10.65
CA ALA A 74 -11.42 -8.73 -9.93
C ALA A 74 -11.39 -8.15 -8.51
N GLY A 75 -10.27 -8.27 -7.80
CA GLY A 75 -10.07 -7.67 -6.48
C GLY A 75 -10.17 -6.14 -6.52
N VAL A 76 -9.54 -5.51 -7.52
CA VAL A 76 -9.60 -4.06 -7.74
C VAL A 76 -11.03 -3.61 -8.02
N GLN A 77 -11.74 -4.31 -8.92
CA GLN A 77 -13.15 -4.02 -9.21
C GLN A 77 -14.02 -4.09 -7.97
N ARG A 78 -13.85 -5.14 -7.16
CA ARG A 78 -14.61 -5.35 -5.92
C ARG A 78 -14.33 -4.28 -4.87
N LEU A 79 -13.07 -3.87 -4.72
CA LEU A 79 -12.72 -2.80 -3.79
C LEU A 79 -13.44 -1.49 -4.16
N LEU A 80 -13.47 -1.18 -5.46
CA LEU A 80 -13.97 0.09 -5.97
C LEU A 80 -15.50 0.14 -6.15
N GLU A 81 -16.23 -0.95 -5.90
CA GLU A 81 -17.70 -0.93 -5.92
C GLU A 81 -18.26 0.15 -4.97
N PRO A 82 -19.27 0.95 -5.39
CA PRO A 82 -20.10 0.77 -6.59
C PRO A 82 -19.56 1.43 -7.87
N THR A 83 -18.36 2.01 -7.83
CA THR A 83 -17.76 2.67 -9.00
C THR A 83 -17.42 1.63 -10.07
N ALA A 84 -18.03 1.78 -11.25
CA ALA A 84 -17.74 0.91 -12.38
C ALA A 84 -16.32 1.18 -12.89
N VAL A 85 -15.47 0.15 -12.84
CA VAL A 85 -14.09 0.22 -13.30
C VAL A 85 -13.72 -0.96 -14.20
N SER A 86 -12.87 -0.68 -15.19
CA SER A 86 -12.33 -1.69 -16.11
C SER A 86 -10.81 -1.68 -15.99
N VAL A 87 -10.23 -2.81 -15.58
CA VAL A 87 -8.78 -2.94 -15.39
C VAL A 87 -8.12 -3.40 -16.67
N THR A 88 -7.08 -2.68 -17.12
CA THR A 88 -6.25 -3.01 -18.27
C THR A 88 -4.76 -2.73 -17.94
N PRO A 89 -3.80 -3.43 -18.59
CA PRO A 89 -3.94 -4.68 -19.33
C PRO A 89 -4.01 -5.92 -18.41
N ILE A 90 -4.77 -6.94 -18.80
CA ILE A 90 -4.86 -8.22 -18.07
C ILE A 90 -3.94 -9.27 -18.70
N ASP A 91 -3.16 -9.95 -17.87
CA ASP A 91 -2.41 -11.15 -18.24
C ASP A 91 -3.23 -12.40 -17.91
N LEU A 92 -3.29 -13.35 -18.85
CA LEU A 92 -3.99 -14.63 -18.67
C LEU A 92 -3.02 -15.78 -18.39
N GLU A 93 -1.71 -15.50 -18.38
CA GLU A 93 -0.72 -16.49 -18.01
C GLU A 93 -0.74 -16.77 -16.49
N PRO A 94 -0.68 -18.04 -16.07
CA PRO A 94 -0.59 -18.37 -14.65
C PRO A 94 0.65 -17.74 -14.02
N SER A 95 0.47 -17.00 -12.92
CA SER A 95 1.56 -16.43 -12.15
C SER A 95 1.58 -17.02 -10.73
N GLN A 96 2.78 -17.18 -10.17
CA GLN A 96 2.93 -17.56 -8.77
C GLN A 96 3.01 -16.30 -7.90
N PHE A 97 2.28 -16.30 -6.79
CA PHE A 97 2.39 -15.25 -5.79
C PHE A 97 3.53 -15.54 -4.83
N THR A 98 4.27 -14.49 -4.47
CA THR A 98 5.27 -14.56 -3.40
C THR A 98 4.57 -14.30 -2.08
N TYR A 99 4.60 -15.28 -1.19
CA TYR A 99 4.13 -15.16 0.19
C TYR A 99 5.32 -14.80 1.08
N GLY A 100 5.11 -13.87 2.00
CA GLY A 100 6.06 -13.59 3.06
C GLY A 100 5.62 -14.18 4.39
N GLU A 101 6.56 -14.40 5.30
CA GLU A 101 6.26 -14.93 6.64
C GLU A 101 6.13 -13.83 7.70
N ASN A 102 6.79 -12.69 7.49
CA ASN A 102 6.86 -11.62 8.48
C ASN A 102 5.60 -10.75 8.50
N VAL A 103 5.50 -9.94 9.55
CA VAL A 103 4.37 -9.05 9.80
C VAL A 103 4.85 -7.61 9.92
N PHE A 104 4.22 -6.70 9.18
CA PHE A 104 4.32 -5.27 9.49
C PHE A 104 3.22 -4.84 10.44
N VAL A 105 3.58 -4.18 11.54
CA VAL A 105 2.65 -3.50 12.44
C VAL A 105 2.67 -2.02 12.09
N LEU A 106 1.61 -1.54 11.43
CA LEU A 106 1.51 -0.15 11.01
C LEU A 106 1.43 0.77 12.21
N ASN A 107 2.05 1.94 12.05
CA ASN A 107 1.91 3.05 12.96
C ASN A 107 1.86 4.37 12.18
N TYR A 108 0.75 5.09 12.32
CA TYR A 108 0.48 6.33 11.58
C TYR A 108 1.12 7.57 12.21
N ALA A 109 1.52 7.49 13.48
CA ALA A 109 2.08 8.60 14.25
C ALA A 109 3.19 8.08 15.17
N SER A 110 4.29 8.81 15.30
CA SER A 110 5.48 8.39 16.05
C SER A 110 5.29 8.11 17.55
N ASP A 111 4.08 8.29 18.09
CA ASP A 111 3.84 8.33 19.54
C ASP A 111 3.56 6.96 20.18
N THR A 112 3.17 5.94 19.40
CA THR A 112 3.00 4.57 19.91
C THR A 112 4.13 3.67 19.44
N GLN A 113 4.87 3.04 20.36
CA GLN A 113 5.81 2.01 19.94
C GLN A 113 5.03 0.77 19.48
N PRO A 114 5.24 0.31 18.24
CA PRO A 114 4.60 -0.91 17.76
C PRO A 114 5.04 -2.10 18.60
N GLU A 115 4.13 -3.05 18.83
CA GLU A 115 4.45 -4.31 19.51
C GLU A 115 5.31 -5.17 18.58
N VAL A 116 6.62 -5.02 18.71
CA VAL A 116 7.60 -5.82 18.00
C VAL A 116 7.91 -7.08 18.79
N THR A 117 7.98 -8.21 18.09
CA THR A 117 8.34 -9.49 18.69
C THR A 117 9.33 -10.20 17.79
N TRP A 118 10.38 -10.72 18.42
CA TRP A 118 11.36 -11.60 17.79
C TRP A 118 11.64 -12.77 18.72
N ALA A 119 11.18 -13.96 18.34
CA ALA A 119 11.35 -15.19 19.12
C ALA A 119 12.55 -16.03 18.65
N GLY A 120 13.37 -15.51 17.74
CA GLY A 120 14.53 -16.21 17.16
C GLY A 120 14.50 -16.26 15.64
N PHE A 121 15.52 -16.88 15.03
CA PHE A 121 15.68 -16.91 13.58
C PHE A 121 14.61 -17.74 12.84
N ASP A 122 14.00 -18.71 13.53
CA ASP A 122 13.01 -19.63 12.96
C ASP A 122 11.56 -19.19 13.20
N SER A 123 11.35 -17.95 13.62
CA SER A 123 10.01 -17.42 13.92
C SER A 123 9.70 -16.18 13.10
N PRO A 124 8.46 -16.03 12.59
CA PRO A 124 7.99 -14.80 11.97
C PRO A 124 8.31 -13.57 12.82
N ARG A 125 8.86 -12.54 12.18
CA ARG A 125 9.17 -11.27 12.85
C ARG A 125 7.96 -10.34 12.78
N CYS A 126 7.68 -9.67 13.89
CA CYS A 126 6.78 -8.52 13.89
C CYS A 126 7.64 -7.25 13.83
N ILE A 127 7.66 -6.62 12.65
CA ILE A 127 8.41 -5.40 12.38
C ILE A 127 7.46 -4.21 12.51
N GLY A 128 7.81 -3.25 13.34
CA GLY A 128 7.09 -1.98 13.43
C GLY A 128 7.32 -1.14 12.18
N LEU A 129 6.27 -0.62 11.55
CA LEU A 129 6.38 0.27 10.41
C LEU A 129 5.81 1.65 10.78
N ASN A 130 6.70 2.57 11.13
CA ASN A 130 6.39 3.95 11.42
C ASN A 130 6.41 4.76 10.12
N LEU A 131 5.25 5.28 9.73
CA LEU A 131 5.11 6.11 8.53
C LEU A 131 4.99 7.57 8.96
N THR A 132 6.10 8.30 8.89
CA THR A 132 6.18 9.71 9.31
C THR A 132 5.97 10.64 8.12
N ASP A 133 5.54 11.88 8.38
CA ASP A 133 5.43 12.87 7.31
C ASP A 133 6.82 13.24 6.78
N MET A 134 6.96 13.34 5.45
CA MET A 134 8.20 13.80 4.79
C MET A 134 8.62 15.23 5.17
N SER A 135 7.69 16.05 5.67
CA SER A 135 8.02 17.38 6.16
C SER A 135 8.77 17.37 7.50
N ASP A 136 8.63 16.30 8.29
CA ASP A 136 9.22 16.16 9.62
C ASP A 136 10.52 15.36 9.63
N SER A 137 10.70 14.45 8.66
CA SER A 137 11.86 13.56 8.60
C SER A 137 12.29 13.24 7.18
N PHE A 138 13.57 12.88 7.05
CA PHE A 138 14.18 12.44 5.80
C PHE A 138 15.08 11.23 6.08
N SER A 139 15.21 10.37 5.07
CA SER A 139 15.84 9.06 5.06
C SER A 139 15.13 8.03 5.95
N ALA A 140 14.80 6.87 5.36
CA ALA A 140 14.33 5.73 6.11
C ALA A 140 15.39 5.22 7.11
N GLN A 141 14.93 4.80 8.29
CA GLN A 141 15.78 4.28 9.36
C GLN A 141 15.20 2.98 9.91
N TYR A 142 16.04 1.95 10.04
CA TYR A 142 15.67 0.70 10.69
C TYR A 142 16.45 0.52 11.99
N ARG A 143 15.74 0.50 13.12
CA ARG A 143 16.35 0.35 14.45
C ARG A 143 15.41 -0.43 15.37
N ASN A 144 15.95 -1.40 16.10
CA ASN A 144 15.22 -2.18 17.10
C ASN A 144 13.91 -2.77 16.57
N GLU A 145 13.95 -3.42 15.39
CA GLU A 145 12.77 -3.98 14.71
C GLU A 145 11.69 -2.97 14.32
N VAL A 146 12.03 -1.67 14.29
CA VAL A 146 11.16 -0.61 13.80
C VAL A 146 11.78 0.03 12.57
N LEU A 147 11.05 -0.04 11.46
CA LEU A 147 11.32 0.68 10.22
C LEU A 147 10.55 1.99 10.24
N SER A 148 11.26 3.11 10.24
CA SER A 148 10.67 4.44 10.06
C SER A 148 10.88 4.89 8.63
N VAL A 149 9.80 5.21 7.91
CA VAL A 149 9.84 5.63 6.51
C VAL A 149 9.07 6.94 6.35
N PRO A 150 9.74 8.02 5.94
CA PRO A 150 9.08 9.25 5.57
C PRO A 150 8.19 9.06 4.32
N THR A 151 6.95 9.53 4.37
CA THR A 151 5.98 9.46 3.27
C THR A 151 4.98 10.61 3.34
N ASN A 152 4.37 10.98 2.21
CA ASN A 152 3.23 11.91 2.20
C ASN A 152 1.86 11.19 2.29
N ALA A 153 1.83 9.91 2.68
CA ALA A 153 0.61 9.12 2.85
C ALA A 153 -0.43 9.77 3.79
N GLY A 154 0.02 10.52 4.81
CA GLY A 154 -0.87 11.26 5.71
C GLY A 154 -1.71 12.33 5.01
N LEU A 155 -1.19 12.95 3.95
CA LEU A 155 -1.95 13.91 3.15
C LEU A 155 -3.04 13.20 2.32
N PHE A 156 -2.73 12.03 1.75
CA PHE A 156 -3.72 11.20 1.07
C PHE A 156 -4.82 10.74 2.03
N ALA A 157 -4.45 10.35 3.25
CA ALA A 157 -5.37 9.84 4.25
C ALA A 157 -6.40 10.87 4.72
N THR A 158 -6.10 12.17 4.60
CA THR A 158 -6.94 13.27 5.09
C THR A 158 -7.68 14.00 3.97
N MET A 159 -7.05 14.19 2.82
CA MET A 159 -7.57 15.04 1.76
C MET A 159 -8.54 14.33 0.81
N ASN A 160 -8.45 13.01 0.68
CA ASN A 160 -9.19 12.26 -0.34
C ASN A 160 -10.62 11.85 0.08
N ASN A 161 -10.94 11.84 1.38
CA ASN A 161 -12.19 11.29 1.91
C ASN A 161 -13.05 12.31 2.70
N LEU A 162 -13.20 13.54 2.20
CA LEU A 162 -14.07 14.57 2.81
C LEU A 162 -13.86 14.77 4.33
N GLY A 163 -12.63 14.57 4.81
CA GLY A 163 -12.27 14.68 6.23
C GLY A 163 -12.40 13.39 7.07
N GLN A 164 -12.77 12.26 6.47
CA GLN A 164 -12.63 10.95 7.12
C GLN A 164 -11.22 10.39 6.88
N PHE A 165 -10.59 9.90 7.95
CA PHE A 165 -9.27 9.29 7.90
C PHE A 165 -9.32 7.96 7.12
N SER A 166 -8.39 7.79 6.18
CA SER A 166 -8.25 6.59 5.36
C SER A 166 -6.94 5.85 5.67
N HIS A 167 -7.03 4.54 5.83
CA HIS A 167 -5.88 3.67 6.13
C HIS A 167 -5.12 3.25 4.86
N GLU A 168 -5.79 3.28 3.71
CA GLU A 168 -5.35 2.71 2.45
C GLU A 168 -4.01 3.28 1.94
N PRO A 169 -3.74 4.59 2.01
CA PRO A 169 -2.44 5.12 1.60
C PRO A 169 -1.27 4.57 2.44
N PHE A 170 -1.48 4.35 3.74
CA PHE A 170 -0.46 3.76 4.61
C PHE A 170 -0.26 2.27 4.32
N ILE A 171 -1.36 1.55 4.06
CA ILE A 171 -1.30 0.15 3.63
C ILE A 171 -0.58 0.06 2.28
N ALA A 172 -0.80 0.99 1.35
CA ALA A 172 -0.11 1.05 0.07
C ALA A 172 1.42 1.16 0.24
N VAL A 173 1.89 2.03 1.14
CA VAL A 173 3.32 2.14 1.47
C VAL A 173 3.84 0.83 2.06
N ALA A 174 3.12 0.21 2.99
CA ALA A 174 3.53 -1.09 3.54
C ALA A 174 3.62 -2.19 2.49
N VAL A 175 2.68 -2.24 1.55
CA VAL A 175 2.70 -3.17 0.42
C VAL A 175 3.95 -2.94 -0.45
N MET A 176 4.31 -1.68 -0.74
CA MET A 176 5.52 -1.37 -1.52
C MET A 176 6.82 -1.84 -0.85
N LEU A 177 6.86 -1.84 0.48
CA LEU A 177 8.06 -2.23 1.25
C LEU A 177 8.08 -3.73 1.59
N SER A 178 6.96 -4.41 1.45
CA SER A 178 6.74 -5.73 2.04
C SER A 178 7.67 -6.82 1.52
N GLU A 179 8.05 -6.81 0.23
CA GLU A 179 8.94 -7.85 -0.31
C GLU A 179 10.36 -7.72 0.20
N ASP A 180 10.86 -6.50 0.41
CA ASP A 180 12.22 -6.27 0.92
C ASP A 180 12.44 -6.85 2.33
N TYR A 181 11.34 -7.07 3.07
CA TYR A 181 11.32 -7.58 4.44
C TYR A 181 10.59 -8.93 4.55
N ASP A 182 10.29 -9.59 3.43
CA ASP A 182 9.56 -10.86 3.39
C ASP A 182 8.26 -10.84 4.22
N VAL A 183 7.50 -9.75 4.12
CA VAL A 183 6.25 -9.54 4.85
C VAL A 183 5.09 -10.10 4.05
N GLY A 184 4.30 -10.94 4.72
CA GLY A 184 3.03 -11.48 4.20
C GLY A 184 1.79 -10.95 4.92
N THR A 185 1.94 -10.25 6.05
CA THR A 185 0.79 -9.74 6.80
C THR A 185 1.00 -8.28 7.20
N ILE A 186 -0.03 -7.45 7.03
CA ILE A 186 -0.08 -6.09 7.54
C ILE A 186 -1.08 -6.05 8.69
N ARG A 187 -0.62 -5.61 9.87
CA ARG A 187 -1.44 -5.36 11.05
C ARG A 187 -1.72 -3.87 11.19
N LEU A 188 -3.00 -3.53 11.32
CA LEU A 188 -3.43 -2.15 11.58
C LEU A 188 -3.26 -1.80 13.07
N PRO A 189 -3.06 -0.51 13.42
CA PRO A 189 -2.87 -0.10 14.81
C PRO A 189 -4.07 -0.45 15.70
N LYS A 190 -3.81 -0.61 17.00
CA LYS A 190 -4.86 -0.81 18.02
C LYS A 190 -5.94 0.28 17.93
N GLY A 191 -7.20 -0.14 18.11
CA GLY A 191 -8.36 0.75 18.04
C GLY A 191 -8.90 0.96 16.62
N THR A 192 -8.24 0.44 15.59
CA THR A 192 -8.81 0.40 14.24
C THR A 192 -10.05 -0.50 14.22
N LEU A 193 -11.17 0.03 13.75
CA LEU A 193 -12.43 -0.71 13.66
C LEU A 193 -12.54 -1.38 12.29
N LEU A 194 -12.84 -2.69 12.27
CA LEU A 194 -13.07 -3.39 11.02
C LEU A 194 -14.41 -2.97 10.42
N ASP A 195 -14.35 -2.21 9.32
CA ASP A 195 -15.52 -1.89 8.49
C ASP A 195 -15.52 -2.71 7.19
N GLU A 196 -16.55 -2.51 6.37
CA GLU A 196 -16.69 -3.22 5.10
C GLU A 196 -15.60 -2.84 4.10
N ASN A 197 -15.11 -1.60 4.16
CA ASN A 197 -14.05 -1.13 3.27
C ASN A 197 -12.72 -1.83 3.58
N LEU A 198 -12.32 -1.92 4.85
CA LEU A 198 -11.14 -2.66 5.28
C LEU A 198 -11.23 -4.16 4.97
N ARG A 199 -12.43 -4.76 5.01
CA ARG A 199 -12.61 -6.14 4.53
C ARG A 199 -12.30 -6.27 3.05
N ARG A 200 -12.79 -5.34 2.22
CA ARG A 200 -12.48 -5.31 0.78
C ARG A 200 -11.00 -5.07 0.51
N VAL A 201 -10.35 -4.21 1.29
CA VAL A 201 -8.90 -4.02 1.26
C VAL A 201 -8.18 -5.33 1.58
N GLY A 202 -8.60 -6.05 2.63
CA GLY A 202 -8.06 -7.36 2.96
C GLY A 202 -8.22 -8.39 1.84
N MET A 203 -9.38 -8.41 1.17
CA MET A 203 -9.59 -9.27 -0.01
C MET A 203 -8.69 -8.89 -1.18
N LEU A 204 -8.45 -7.59 -1.41
CA LEU A 204 -7.51 -7.13 -2.43
C LEU A 204 -6.08 -7.58 -2.10
N LEU A 205 -5.63 -7.44 -0.85
CA LEU A 205 -4.29 -7.87 -0.43
C LEU A 205 -4.05 -9.37 -0.68
N GLN A 206 -5.09 -10.21 -0.52
CA GLN A 206 -4.98 -11.65 -0.78
C GLN A 206 -4.62 -11.94 -2.24
N THR A 207 -5.01 -11.07 -3.19
CA THR A 207 -4.67 -11.23 -4.61
C THR A 207 -3.18 -11.02 -4.91
N CYS A 208 -2.41 -10.48 -3.96
CA CYS A 208 -0.95 -10.36 -4.06
C CYS A 208 -0.21 -11.15 -2.97
N GLY A 209 -0.86 -12.15 -2.37
CA GLY A 209 -0.25 -13.03 -1.36
C GLY A 209 -0.08 -12.40 0.01
N MET A 210 -0.85 -11.34 0.33
CA MET A 210 -0.78 -10.63 1.60
C MET A 210 -2.08 -10.72 2.41
N ASN A 211 -1.98 -10.62 3.73
CA ASN A 211 -3.10 -10.60 4.65
C ASN A 211 -3.23 -9.25 5.36
N LEU A 212 -4.46 -8.91 5.76
CA LEU A 212 -4.77 -7.78 6.63
C LEU A 212 -5.29 -8.30 7.97
N GLU A 213 -4.68 -7.86 9.06
CA GLU A 213 -5.07 -8.20 10.42
C GLU A 213 -5.29 -6.93 11.27
N LEU A 214 -6.13 -7.03 12.29
CA LEU A 214 -6.19 -6.04 13.35
C LEU A 214 -5.22 -6.42 14.45
N GLN A 215 -4.57 -5.43 15.06
CA GLN A 215 -3.79 -5.68 16.26
C GLN A 215 -4.72 -6.08 17.42
N PRO A 216 -4.36 -7.11 18.22
CA PRO A 216 -5.16 -7.59 19.34
C PRO A 216 -5.24 -6.61 20.51
#